data_AF-W6RPD6-F1
#
_entry.id   AF-W6RPD6-F1
#
_cell.length_a   1.000
_cell.length_b   1.000
_cell.length_c   1.000
_cell.angle_alpha   90.00
_cell.angle_beta   90.00
_cell.angle_gamma   90.00
#
_symmetry.space_group_name_H-M   'P 1'
#
loop_
_entity.id
_entity.type
_entity.pdbx_description
1 polymer ?
#
loop_
_entity_poly.entity_id
_entity_poly.type
_entity_poly.pdbx_seq_one_letter_code
_entity_poly.pdbx_strand_id
1 'polypeptide(L)'
;MATIDSGREAGHTLIYRHSLAVRLSHWVNVLCLTVLLFSGLQIFNAHPALYWGQYGADNDPSFIAMGAVEDGNQAKGLTHVGSLTFNTTGFLGLSTVDGEATARGFPSWLTLPSYQDLSTGRRWHFFFAWLFVLNGLVYLAHGLISRHFRRDLVPAGNELTLAHLGDEVVNHARLRFPKGAQARHYNTLQKLTYLIVIFVLLPLMIATGLTMSPGFNAVAPWLLDVFG
;
A
#
# COMPACT_ATOMS: atom_id res chain seq x y z
N MET A 1 -57.07 -8.10 33.86
CA MET A 1 -56.72 -6.74 33.41
C MET A 1 -55.28 -6.78 32.96
N ALA A 2 -55.08 -6.88 31.65
CA ALA A 2 -53.75 -6.97 31.04
C ALA A 2 -53.15 -5.57 30.93
N THR A 3 -51.93 -5.39 31.45
CA THR A 3 -51.08 -4.24 31.14
C THR A 3 -49.78 -4.79 30.59
N ILE A 4 -49.81 -5.03 29.28
CA ILE A 4 -48.62 -5.28 28.47
C ILE A 4 -48.05 -3.88 28.21
N ASP A 5 -47.04 -3.48 28.97
CA ASP A 5 -46.32 -2.25 28.68
C ASP A 5 -45.34 -2.52 27.53
N SER A 6 -45.85 -2.28 26.32
CA SER A 6 -45.13 -2.36 25.07
C SER A 6 -44.33 -1.07 24.86
N GLY A 7 -43.04 -1.09 25.20
CA GLY A 7 -42.22 0.12 25.06
C GLY A 7 -40.72 -0.07 25.26
N ARG A 8 -40.13 -1.18 24.81
CA ARG A 8 -38.66 -1.22 24.66
C ARG A 8 -38.29 -0.46 23.40
N GLU A 9 -38.03 0.83 23.53
CA GLU A 9 -37.27 1.55 22.51
C GLU A 9 -35.99 0.77 22.21
N ALA A 10 -35.77 0.45 20.95
CA ALA A 10 -34.56 -0.19 20.49
C ALA A 10 -33.40 0.80 20.64
N GLY A 11 -32.87 0.92 21.87
CA GLY A 11 -31.78 1.82 22.20
C GLY A 11 -30.57 1.50 21.34
N HIS A 12 -30.20 2.43 20.46
CA HIS A 12 -28.96 2.35 19.70
C HIS A 12 -27.79 2.27 20.69
N THR A 13 -27.19 1.08 20.82
CA THR A 13 -25.98 0.92 21.63
C THR A 13 -24.78 1.38 20.81
N LEU A 14 -24.29 2.59 21.08
CA LEU A 14 -23.04 3.09 20.50
C LEU A 14 -21.85 2.38 21.17
N ILE A 15 -21.17 1.50 20.43
CA ILE A 15 -19.97 0.79 20.91
C ILE A 15 -18.74 1.50 20.36
N TYR A 16 -17.93 2.08 21.24
CA TYR A 16 -16.67 2.71 20.86
C TYR A 16 -15.61 1.65 20.58
N ARG A 17 -15.36 1.37 19.28
CA ARG A 17 -14.46 0.28 18.85
C ARG A 17 -12.99 0.68 18.81
N HIS A 18 -12.68 1.94 18.47
CA HIS A 18 -11.30 2.41 18.26
C HIS A 18 -11.08 3.73 18.98
N SER A 19 -9.95 3.86 19.67
CA SER A 19 -9.57 5.12 20.32
C SER A 19 -9.41 6.23 19.27
N LEU A 20 -9.57 7.49 19.70
CA LEU A 20 -9.32 8.65 18.85
C LEU A 20 -7.89 8.60 18.28
N ALA A 21 -6.91 8.22 19.10
CA ALA A 21 -5.51 8.08 18.68
C ALA A 21 -5.33 7.09 17.53
N VAL A 22 -5.97 5.91 17.61
CA VAL A 22 -5.93 4.91 16.52
C VAL A 22 -6.56 5.45 15.25
N ARG A 23 -7.70 6.13 15.34
CA ARG A 23 -8.38 6.73 14.17
C ARG A 23 -7.55 7.83 13.53
N LEU A 24 -6.99 8.73 14.32
CA LEU A 24 -6.14 9.82 13.82
C LEU A 24 -4.90 9.25 13.14
N SER A 25 -4.20 8.32 13.79
CA SER A 25 -3.03 7.66 13.21
C SER A 25 -3.36 6.94 11.90
N HIS A 26 -4.53 6.29 11.83
CA HIS A 26 -5.00 5.66 10.59
C HIS A 26 -5.22 6.68 9.47
N TRP A 27 -5.91 7.79 9.72
CA TRP A 27 -6.16 8.80 8.69
C TRP A 27 -4.88 9.52 8.24
N VAL A 28 -3.93 9.73 9.16
CA VAL A 28 -2.59 10.19 8.82
C VAL A 28 -1.89 9.19 7.90
N ASN A 29 -1.97 7.89 8.19
CA ASN A 29 -1.41 6.84 7.32
C ASN A 29 -2.07 6.84 5.94
N VAL A 30 -3.39 6.98 5.85
CA VAL A 30 -4.10 7.04 4.56
C VAL A 30 -3.56 8.21 3.74
N LEU A 31 -3.49 9.40 4.32
CA LEU A 31 -2.93 10.58 3.65
C LEU A 31 -1.47 10.35 3.20
N CYS A 32 -0.64 9.84 4.10
CA CYS A 32 0.78 9.60 3.79
C CYS A 32 0.95 8.57 2.67
N LEU A 33 0.24 7.44 2.74
CA LEU A 33 0.32 6.38 1.72
C LEU A 33 -0.20 6.86 0.36
N THR A 34 -1.24 7.70 0.32
CA THR A 34 -1.71 8.31 -0.94
C THR A 34 -0.62 9.18 -1.56
N VAL A 35 0.00 10.07 -0.78
CA VAL A 35 1.06 10.95 -1.31
C VAL A 35 2.31 10.15 -1.68
N LEU A 36 2.69 9.16 -0.86
CA LEU A 36 3.82 8.27 -1.14
C LEU A 36 3.61 7.48 -2.43
N LEU A 37 2.40 6.98 -2.68
CA LEU A 37 2.07 6.27 -3.92
C LEU A 37 2.22 7.21 -5.12
N PHE A 38 1.54 8.36 -5.13
CA PHE A 38 1.56 9.25 -6.30
C PHE A 38 2.94 9.88 -6.55
N SER A 39 3.68 10.21 -5.49
CA SER A 39 5.06 10.69 -5.62
C SER A 39 6.03 9.56 -6.02
N GLY A 40 5.81 8.34 -5.53
CA GLY A 40 6.58 7.16 -5.90
C GLY A 40 6.42 6.80 -7.37
N LEU A 41 5.19 6.85 -7.90
CA LEU A 41 4.92 6.69 -9.33
C LEU A 41 5.60 7.78 -10.16
N GLN A 42 5.77 8.98 -9.60
CA GLN A 42 6.49 10.05 -10.28
C GLN A 42 8.01 9.85 -10.28
N ILE A 43 8.57 9.35 -9.19
CA ILE A 43 9.97 8.94 -9.14
C ILE A 43 10.21 7.80 -10.14
N PHE A 44 9.30 6.84 -10.21
CA PHE A 44 9.37 5.73 -11.16
C PHE A 44 9.36 6.19 -12.62
N ASN A 45 8.61 7.25 -12.95
CA ASN A 45 8.61 7.81 -14.31
C ASN A 45 9.97 8.33 -14.80
N ALA A 46 10.93 8.59 -13.90
CA ALA A 46 12.28 8.97 -14.32
C ALA A 46 13.02 7.81 -15.00
N HIS A 47 12.70 6.57 -14.62
CA HIS A 47 13.23 5.36 -15.22
C HIS A 47 12.16 4.26 -15.13
N PRO A 48 11.18 4.23 -16.05
CA PRO A 48 9.99 3.40 -15.94
C PRO A 48 10.25 1.93 -16.34
N ALA A 49 11.24 1.32 -15.70
CA ALA A 49 11.61 -0.07 -15.87
C ALA A 49 11.91 -0.74 -14.52
N LEU A 50 11.62 -2.03 -14.44
CA LEU A 50 11.90 -2.89 -13.31
C LEU A 50 12.82 -4.02 -13.75
N TYR A 51 13.90 -4.18 -12.99
CA TYR A 51 14.90 -5.21 -13.19
C TYR A 51 14.70 -6.34 -12.19
N TRP A 52 15.18 -7.54 -12.52
CA TRP A 52 15.07 -8.69 -11.64
C TRP A 52 16.41 -9.42 -11.53
N GLY A 53 16.99 -9.46 -10.33
CA GLY A 53 18.32 -10.04 -10.07
C GLY A 53 19.39 -8.96 -9.93
N GLN A 54 20.66 -9.36 -10.10
CA GLN A 54 21.83 -8.48 -9.98
C GLN A 54 22.01 -7.64 -11.25
N TYR A 55 21.16 -6.62 -11.41
CA TYR A 55 21.11 -5.74 -12.57
C TYR A 55 20.92 -4.29 -12.12
N GLY A 56 21.46 -3.34 -12.88
CA GLY A 56 21.41 -1.92 -12.50
C GLY A 56 22.10 -0.97 -13.48
N ALA A 57 22.52 -1.45 -14.66
CA ALA A 57 23.03 -0.61 -15.73
C ALA A 57 21.95 -0.39 -16.80
N ASP A 58 22.01 0.77 -17.48
CA ASP A 58 21.03 1.20 -18.49
C ASP A 58 20.84 0.19 -19.65
N ASN A 59 21.79 -0.73 -19.85
CA ASN A 59 21.77 -1.74 -20.91
C ASN A 59 21.33 -3.14 -20.45
N ASP A 60 20.96 -3.30 -19.18
CA ASP A 60 20.53 -4.59 -18.64
C ASP A 60 19.09 -4.93 -19.09
N PRO A 61 18.76 -6.22 -19.29
CA PRO A 61 17.41 -6.62 -19.66
C PRO A 61 16.44 -6.36 -18.51
N SER A 62 15.53 -5.40 -18.69
CA SER A 62 14.43 -5.14 -17.76
C SER A 62 13.35 -6.22 -17.87
N PHE A 63 12.80 -6.64 -16.74
CA PHE A 63 11.65 -7.56 -16.70
C PHE A 63 10.35 -6.84 -17.08
N ILE A 64 10.15 -5.61 -16.63
CA ILE A 64 9.04 -4.75 -17.03
C ILE A 64 9.61 -3.43 -17.51
N ALA A 65 9.16 -2.91 -18.65
CA ALA A 65 9.53 -1.57 -19.11
C ALA A 65 8.33 -0.90 -19.77
N MET A 66 8.19 0.40 -19.54
CA MET A 66 7.15 1.23 -20.16
C MET A 66 7.84 2.31 -20.97
N GLY A 67 7.51 2.42 -22.25
CA GLY A 67 8.12 3.41 -23.13
C GLY A 67 7.15 3.88 -24.20
N ALA A 68 7.60 4.85 -24.99
CA ALA A 68 6.91 5.26 -26.20
C ALA A 68 7.81 4.99 -27.40
N VAL A 69 7.21 4.51 -28.49
CA VAL A 69 7.87 4.35 -29.78
C VAL A 69 7.13 5.22 -30.80
N GLU A 70 7.89 5.92 -31.63
CA GLU A 70 7.32 6.64 -32.78
C GLU A 70 6.96 5.64 -33.88
N ASP A 71 5.68 5.61 -34.26
CA ASP A 71 5.18 4.82 -35.39
C ASP A 71 4.61 5.77 -36.45
N GLY A 72 5.48 6.16 -37.39
CA GLY A 72 5.18 7.17 -38.39
C GLY A 72 4.96 8.55 -37.75
N ASN A 73 3.72 9.05 -37.80
CA ASN A 73 3.36 10.38 -37.28
C ASN A 73 2.61 10.30 -35.93
N GLN A 74 2.58 9.13 -35.29
CA GLN A 74 1.90 8.90 -34.02
C GLN A 74 2.83 8.21 -33.02
N ALA A 75 2.91 8.74 -31.81
CA ALA A 75 3.57 8.05 -30.71
C ALA A 75 2.66 6.95 -30.16
N LYS A 76 3.21 5.77 -29.92
CA LYS A 76 2.52 4.63 -29.29
C LYS A 76 3.18 4.30 -27.96
N GLY A 77 2.37 4.21 -26.91
CA GLY A 77 2.83 3.71 -25.60
C GLY A 77 2.90 2.19 -25.63
N LEU A 78 4.06 1.62 -25.31
CA LEU A 78 4.30 0.19 -25.23
C LEU A 78 4.74 -0.19 -23.81
N THR A 79 4.17 -1.27 -23.31
CA THR A 79 4.61 -1.90 -22.06
C THR A 79 5.15 -3.29 -22.37
N HIS A 80 6.40 -3.51 -22.02
CA HIS A 80 7.09 -4.79 -22.13
C HIS A 80 7.00 -5.54 -20.80
N VAL A 81 6.69 -6.83 -20.85
CA VAL A 81 6.73 -7.75 -19.71
C VAL A 81 7.44 -9.01 -20.17
N GLY A 82 8.71 -9.16 -19.81
CA GLY A 82 9.60 -10.17 -20.36
C GLY A 82 9.70 -10.06 -21.87
N SER A 83 9.29 -11.09 -22.60
CA SER A 83 9.24 -11.09 -24.07
C SER A 83 7.92 -10.56 -24.65
N LEU A 84 6.90 -10.34 -23.82
CA LEU A 84 5.58 -9.88 -24.27
C LEU A 84 5.56 -8.36 -24.37
N THR A 85 5.00 -7.84 -25.46
CA THR A 85 4.81 -6.40 -25.68
C THR A 85 3.33 -6.09 -25.82
N PHE A 86 2.86 -5.12 -25.05
CA PHE A 86 1.48 -4.68 -25.01
C PHE A 86 1.38 -3.23 -25.45
N ASN A 87 0.40 -2.92 -26.32
CA ASN A 87 0.06 -1.54 -26.61
C ASN A 87 -0.78 -0.98 -25.45
N THR A 88 -0.22 -0.01 -24.75
CA THR A 88 -0.78 0.63 -23.56
C THR A 88 -0.96 2.14 -23.73
N THR A 89 -1.00 2.60 -24.99
CA THR A 89 -1.16 4.01 -25.37
C THR A 89 -2.28 4.69 -24.58
N GLY A 90 -1.96 5.84 -23.98
CA GLY A 90 -2.90 6.64 -23.19
C GLY A 90 -2.93 6.28 -21.70
N PHE A 91 -2.38 5.12 -21.30
CA PHE A 91 -2.31 4.71 -19.90
C PHE A 91 -0.86 4.46 -19.44
N LEU A 92 -0.14 3.52 -20.06
CA LEU A 92 1.28 3.25 -19.74
C LEU A 92 2.19 3.50 -20.93
N GLY A 93 3.38 4.04 -20.66
CA GLY A 93 4.39 4.34 -21.67
C GLY A 93 4.15 5.64 -22.46
N LEU A 94 2.89 6.06 -22.63
CA LEU A 94 2.53 7.34 -23.25
C LEU A 94 1.27 7.93 -22.59
N SER A 95 1.33 9.19 -22.19
CA SER A 95 0.18 9.91 -21.62
C SER A 95 0.21 11.40 -22.00
N THR A 96 -0.95 12.04 -22.01
CA THR A 96 -1.09 13.46 -22.36
C THR A 96 -0.81 14.36 -21.14
N VAL A 97 0.08 15.33 -21.32
CA VAL A 97 0.40 16.37 -20.33
C VAL A 97 0.18 17.71 -21.01
N ASP A 98 -0.70 18.54 -20.47
CA ASP A 98 -1.01 19.87 -21.01
C ASP A 98 -1.38 19.89 -22.51
N GLY A 99 -1.97 18.79 -23.00
CA GLY A 99 -2.37 18.62 -24.41
C GLY A 99 -1.33 17.94 -25.30
N GLU A 100 -0.10 17.75 -24.81
CA GLU A 100 1.01 17.14 -25.55
C GLU A 100 1.21 15.67 -25.19
N ALA A 101 1.48 14.83 -26.19
CA ALA A 101 1.79 13.42 -25.98
C ALA A 101 3.21 13.28 -25.38
N THR A 102 3.29 12.85 -24.13
CA THR A 102 4.56 12.73 -23.40
C THR A 102 4.86 11.26 -23.10
N ALA A 103 6.08 10.82 -23.38
CA ALA A 103 6.56 9.49 -23.01
C ALA A 103 6.76 9.42 -21.49
N ARG A 104 5.99 8.56 -20.81
CA ARG A 104 6.03 8.38 -19.35
C ARG A 104 5.40 7.07 -18.95
N GLY A 105 5.90 6.46 -17.87
CA GLY A 105 5.40 5.19 -17.37
C GLY A 105 3.93 5.24 -16.94
N PHE A 106 3.56 6.24 -16.15
CA PHE A 106 2.20 6.41 -15.59
C PHE A 106 1.54 7.73 -15.99
N PRO A 107 0.19 7.82 -16.03
CA PRO A 107 -0.51 9.04 -16.39
C PRO A 107 -0.27 10.21 -15.44
N SER A 108 -0.37 11.44 -15.96
CA SER A 108 -0.17 12.69 -15.20
C SER A 108 -1.08 12.85 -13.99
N TRP A 109 -2.32 12.36 -14.07
CA TRP A 109 -3.31 12.41 -12.99
C TRP A 109 -3.06 11.40 -11.86
N LEU A 110 -2.20 10.40 -12.09
CA LEU A 110 -1.83 9.39 -11.09
C LEU A 110 -0.48 9.71 -10.41
N THR A 111 0.12 10.86 -10.74
CA THR A 111 1.44 11.26 -10.24
C THR A 111 1.40 12.58 -9.51
N LEU A 112 2.28 12.72 -8.51
CA LEU A 112 2.42 13.96 -7.74
C LEU A 112 3.91 14.37 -7.71
N PRO A 113 4.30 15.50 -8.34
CA PRO A 113 3.49 16.40 -9.17
C PRO A 113 3.01 15.76 -10.49
N SER A 114 2.01 16.37 -11.15
CA SER A 114 1.46 15.88 -12.42
C SER A 114 2.43 16.01 -13.60
N TYR A 115 3.23 17.07 -13.61
CA TYR A 115 4.33 17.31 -14.56
C TYR A 115 5.60 16.58 -14.11
N GLN A 116 6.43 16.18 -15.06
CA GLN A 116 7.65 15.41 -14.80
C GLN A 116 8.73 16.25 -14.10
N ASP A 117 8.87 16.05 -12.79
CA ASP A 117 9.94 16.62 -11.98
C ASP A 117 10.38 15.64 -10.90
N LEU A 118 11.51 14.96 -11.16
CA LEU A 118 12.11 13.99 -10.24
C LEU A 118 12.56 14.65 -8.92
N SER A 119 12.98 15.92 -8.95
CA SER A 119 13.45 16.61 -7.76
C SER A 119 12.30 16.91 -6.80
N THR A 120 11.19 17.42 -7.33
CA THR A 120 9.99 17.73 -6.54
C THR A 120 9.29 16.45 -6.08
N GLY A 121 9.18 15.43 -6.94
CA GLY A 121 8.65 14.12 -6.56
C GLY A 121 9.39 13.51 -5.37
N ARG A 122 10.73 13.53 -5.38
CA ARG A 122 11.56 13.06 -4.26
C ARG A 122 11.32 13.86 -2.97
N ARG A 123 11.19 15.18 -3.05
CA ARG A 123 10.92 16.02 -1.85
C ARG A 123 9.61 15.65 -1.18
N TRP A 124 8.52 15.51 -1.95
CA TRP A 124 7.23 15.06 -1.43
C TRP A 124 7.31 13.67 -0.84
N HIS A 125 7.96 12.75 -1.55
CA HIS A 125 8.09 11.36 -1.10
C HIS A 125 8.81 11.26 0.24
N PHE A 126 10.00 11.86 0.38
CA PHE A 126 10.77 11.78 1.62
C PHE A 126 10.10 12.51 2.79
N PHE A 127 9.44 13.65 2.55
CA PHE A 127 8.71 14.36 3.59
C PHE A 127 7.58 13.50 4.19
N PHE A 128 6.75 12.89 3.33
CA PHE A 128 5.67 12.01 3.80
C PHE A 128 6.16 10.66 4.29
N ALA A 129 7.31 10.17 3.81
CA ALA A 129 7.93 8.95 4.33
C ALA A 129 8.33 9.14 5.80
N TRP A 130 8.96 10.26 6.16
CA TRP A 130 9.30 10.55 7.55
C TRP A 130 8.07 10.75 8.42
N LEU A 131 7.03 11.45 7.93
CA LEU A 131 5.77 11.59 8.64
C LEU A 131 5.11 10.22 8.89
N PHE A 132 5.12 9.34 7.89
CA PHE A 132 4.60 7.98 7.97
C PHE A 132 5.36 7.12 8.99
N VAL A 133 6.70 7.15 8.96
CA VAL A 133 7.56 6.41 9.89
C VAL A 133 7.32 6.90 11.32
N LEU A 134 7.35 8.21 11.56
CA LEU A 134 7.12 8.78 12.90
C LEU A 134 5.73 8.45 13.44
N ASN A 135 4.68 8.57 12.60
CA ASN A 135 3.32 8.18 12.98
C ASN A 135 3.23 6.67 13.28
N GLY A 136 3.89 5.84 12.47
CA GLY A 136 3.98 4.40 12.69
C GLY A 136 4.68 4.03 14.00
N LEU A 137 5.77 4.71 14.35
CA LEU A 137 6.47 4.52 15.62
C LEU A 137 5.59 4.91 16.82
N VAL A 138 4.87 6.04 16.74
CA VAL A 138 3.92 6.45 17.78
C VAL A 138 2.80 5.41 17.92
N TYR A 139 2.26 4.91 16.82
CA TYR A 139 1.23 3.87 16.82
C TYR A 139 1.74 2.56 17.44
N LEU A 140 2.94 2.11 17.07
CA LEU A 140 3.57 0.91 17.62
C LEU A 140 3.82 1.07 19.12
N ALA A 141 4.41 2.19 19.55
CA ALA A 141 4.64 2.48 20.96
C ALA A 141 3.32 2.48 21.76
N HIS A 142 2.30 3.16 21.27
CA HIS A 142 0.98 3.17 21.89
C HIS A 142 0.39 1.75 21.97
N GLY A 143 0.48 0.96 20.89
CA GLY A 143 -0.04 -0.41 20.84
C GLY A 143 0.70 -1.39 21.76
N LEU A 144 2.02 -1.20 21.97
CA LEU A 144 2.83 -1.96 22.90
C LEU A 144 2.50 -1.59 24.36
N ILE A 145 2.43 -0.29 24.69
CA ILE A 145 2.12 0.21 26.03
C ILE A 145 0.71 -0.20 26.45
N SER A 146 -0.27 -0.04 25.56
CA SER A 146 -1.67 -0.42 25.80
C SER A 146 -1.92 -1.95 25.72
N ARG A 147 -0.91 -2.74 25.33
CA ARG A 147 -1.01 -4.18 25.03
C ARG A 147 -2.11 -4.50 23.99
N HIS A 148 -2.48 -3.54 23.16
CA HIS A 148 -3.53 -3.66 22.14
C HIS A 148 -3.23 -4.81 21.15
N PHE A 149 -1.98 -4.93 20.69
CA PHE A 149 -1.59 -5.99 19.76
C PHE A 149 -1.86 -7.38 20.34
N ARG A 150 -1.50 -7.60 21.60
CA ARG A 150 -1.67 -8.90 22.26
C ARG A 150 -3.14 -9.19 22.60
N ARG A 151 -3.90 -8.17 23.01
CA ARG A 151 -5.28 -8.35 23.47
C ARG A 151 -6.26 -8.51 22.31
N ASP A 152 -6.06 -7.75 21.23
CA ASP A 152 -7.08 -7.57 20.21
C ASP A 152 -6.68 -8.15 18.82
N LEU A 153 -5.38 -8.37 18.55
CA LEU A 153 -4.87 -8.76 17.22
C LEU A 153 -4.24 -10.15 17.14
N VAL A 154 -3.91 -10.80 18.26
CA VAL A 154 -3.39 -12.19 18.24
C VAL A 154 -4.56 -13.16 18.08
N PRO A 155 -4.62 -13.95 16.98
CA PRO A 155 -5.63 -14.98 16.83
C PRO A 155 -5.48 -16.06 17.90
N ALA A 156 -6.58 -16.61 18.39
CA ALA A 156 -6.53 -17.77 19.27
C ALA A 156 -6.10 -19.02 18.46
N GLY A 157 -5.42 -19.99 19.09
CA GLY A 157 -4.86 -21.15 18.38
C GLY A 157 -5.89 -22.00 17.62
N ASN A 158 -7.15 -21.97 18.05
CA ASN A 158 -8.28 -22.62 17.39
C ASN A 158 -8.78 -21.86 16.14
N GLU A 159 -8.58 -20.54 16.07
CA GLU A 159 -8.92 -19.70 14.92
C GLU A 159 -7.96 -19.94 13.74
N LEU A 160 -6.74 -20.41 13.99
CA LEU A 160 -5.69 -20.66 12.98
C LEU A 160 -5.83 -21.99 12.23
N THR A 161 -6.88 -22.77 12.49
CA THR A 161 -7.08 -24.06 11.82
C THR A 161 -7.40 -23.86 10.34
N LEU A 162 -6.81 -24.68 9.46
CA LEU A 162 -6.95 -24.55 8.00
C LEU A 162 -8.43 -24.59 7.54
N ALA A 163 -9.24 -25.40 8.22
CA ALA A 163 -10.69 -25.48 7.97
C ALA A 163 -11.40 -24.15 8.27
N HIS A 164 -11.10 -23.52 9.42
CA HIS A 164 -11.71 -22.25 9.81
C HIS A 164 -11.26 -21.10 8.91
N LEU A 165 -10.00 -21.09 8.47
CA LEU A 165 -9.51 -20.10 7.52
C LEU A 165 -10.18 -20.26 6.15
N GLY A 166 -10.31 -21.50 5.66
CA GLY A 166 -11.03 -21.80 4.43
C GLY A 166 -12.50 -21.36 4.48
N ASP A 167 -13.18 -21.67 5.59
CA ASP A 167 -14.57 -21.25 5.80
C ASP A 167 -14.72 -19.73 5.88
N GLU A 168 -13.81 -19.03 6.56
CA GLU A 168 -13.83 -17.55 6.58
C GLU A 168 -13.61 -16.98 5.18
N VAL A 169 -12.66 -17.50 4.39
CA VAL A 169 -12.38 -17.03 3.02
C VAL A 169 -13.59 -17.25 2.12
N VAL A 170 -14.19 -18.43 2.14
CA VAL A 170 -15.37 -18.75 1.32
C VAL A 170 -16.56 -17.89 1.73
N ASN A 171 -16.81 -17.71 3.02
CA ASN A 171 -17.90 -16.85 3.49
C ASN A 171 -17.66 -15.38 3.13
N HIS A 172 -16.42 -14.89 3.21
CA HIS A 172 -16.07 -13.52 2.81
C HIS A 172 -16.24 -13.31 1.29
N ALA A 173 -15.77 -14.28 0.48
CA ALA A 173 -15.95 -14.27 -0.97
C ALA A 173 -17.44 -14.33 -1.39
N ARG A 174 -18.29 -14.96 -0.56
CA ARG A 174 -19.74 -15.00 -0.73
C ARG A 174 -20.47 -13.81 -0.11
N LEU A 175 -19.75 -12.79 0.37
CA LEU A 175 -20.29 -11.59 1.04
C LEU A 175 -21.18 -11.92 2.26
N ARG A 176 -20.93 -13.06 2.91
CA ARG A 176 -21.64 -13.51 4.12
C ARG A 176 -20.87 -13.04 5.36
N PHE A 177 -21.14 -11.80 5.75
CA PHE A 177 -20.48 -11.20 6.91
C PHE A 177 -21.10 -11.71 8.24
N PRO A 178 -20.29 -11.94 9.29
CA PRO A 178 -20.78 -12.34 10.61
C PRO A 178 -21.79 -11.31 11.14
N LYS A 179 -22.95 -11.77 11.63
CA LYS A 179 -23.98 -10.92 12.25
C LYS A 179 -24.05 -11.19 13.75
N GLY A 180 -24.33 -10.17 14.56
CA GLY A 180 -24.52 -10.30 16.01
C GLY A 180 -23.23 -10.22 16.83
N ALA A 181 -23.05 -11.08 17.83
CA ALA A 181 -21.94 -11.00 18.79
C ALA A 181 -20.56 -11.20 18.15
N GLN A 182 -20.48 -12.01 17.09
CA GLN A 182 -19.23 -12.24 16.34
C GLN A 182 -18.77 -10.99 15.56
N ALA A 183 -19.68 -10.08 15.18
CA ALA A 183 -19.33 -8.80 14.55
C ALA A 183 -18.70 -7.80 15.54
N ARG A 184 -18.63 -8.12 16.84
CA ARG A 184 -17.99 -7.26 17.85
C ARG A 184 -16.48 -7.40 17.86
N HIS A 185 -15.94 -8.49 17.32
CA HIS A 185 -14.52 -8.77 17.28
C HIS A 185 -14.03 -8.80 15.83
N TYR A 186 -12.72 -8.55 15.63
CA TYR A 186 -12.10 -8.77 14.33
C TYR A 186 -12.17 -10.25 13.97
N ASN A 187 -12.51 -10.55 12.72
CA ASN A 187 -12.42 -11.94 12.24
C ASN A 187 -10.94 -12.35 12.09
N THR A 188 -10.70 -13.64 11.95
CA THR A 188 -9.35 -14.20 11.89
C THR A 188 -8.58 -13.64 10.70
N LEU A 189 -9.24 -13.55 9.54
CA LEU A 189 -8.66 -12.95 8.34
C LEU A 189 -8.19 -11.50 8.56
N GLN A 190 -9.00 -10.65 9.18
CA GLN A 190 -8.61 -9.25 9.48
C GLN A 190 -7.42 -9.20 10.44
N LYS A 191 -7.43 -10.00 11.51
CA LYS A 191 -6.29 -10.08 12.45
C LYS A 191 -5.00 -10.45 11.72
N LEU A 192 -5.06 -11.49 10.88
CA LEU A 192 -3.91 -11.92 10.07
C LEU A 192 -3.47 -10.85 9.08
N THR A 193 -4.41 -10.20 8.38
CA THR A 193 -4.10 -9.09 7.47
C THR A 193 -3.42 -7.95 8.22
N TYR A 194 -3.90 -7.56 9.40
CA TYR A 194 -3.27 -6.52 10.19
C TYR A 194 -1.85 -6.90 10.62
N LEU A 195 -1.64 -8.15 11.07
CA LEU A 195 -0.30 -8.62 11.43
C LEU A 195 0.66 -8.61 10.24
N ILE A 196 0.23 -9.11 9.08
CA ILE A 196 1.04 -9.11 7.86
C ILE A 196 1.34 -7.68 7.41
N VAL A 197 0.35 -6.80 7.38
CA VAL A 197 0.55 -5.41 6.95
C VAL A 197 1.52 -4.70 7.91
N ILE A 198 1.28 -4.78 9.22
CA ILE A 198 2.04 -4.03 10.23
C ILE A 198 3.46 -4.57 10.40
N PHE A 199 3.65 -5.89 10.40
CA PHE A 199 4.93 -6.51 10.76
C PHE A 199 5.71 -7.08 9.58
N VAL A 200 5.12 -7.17 8.39
CA VAL A 200 5.80 -7.67 7.19
C VAL A 200 5.82 -6.61 6.09
N LEU A 201 4.67 -6.20 5.57
CA LEU A 201 4.62 -5.34 4.38
C LEU A 201 5.15 -3.92 4.63
N LEU A 202 4.78 -3.28 5.73
CA LEU A 202 5.25 -1.93 6.04
C LEU A 202 6.75 -1.90 6.36
N PRO A 203 7.31 -2.79 7.21
CA PRO A 203 8.75 -2.87 7.41
C PRO A 203 9.51 -3.18 6.13
N LEU A 204 8.98 -4.08 5.28
CA LEU A 204 9.58 -4.41 3.99
C LEU A 204 9.65 -3.19 3.07
N MET A 205 8.55 -2.43 2.95
CA MET A 205 8.50 -1.21 2.14
C MET A 205 9.49 -0.14 2.64
N ILE A 206 9.64 0.01 3.96
CA ILE A 206 10.63 0.93 4.54
C ILE A 206 12.05 0.42 4.23
N ALA A 207 12.32 -0.87 4.43
CA ALA A 207 13.63 -1.46 4.21
C ALA A 207 14.07 -1.33 2.75
N THR A 208 13.21 -1.67 1.79
CA THR A 208 13.53 -1.53 0.36
C THR A 208 13.75 -0.06 -0.04
N GLY A 209 12.98 0.88 0.52
CA GLY A 209 13.21 2.31 0.32
C GLY A 209 14.56 2.79 0.88
N LEU A 210 15.00 2.25 2.02
CA LEU A 210 16.31 2.54 2.60
C LEU A 210 17.46 1.99 1.74
N THR A 211 17.30 0.81 1.14
CA THR A 211 18.28 0.22 0.21
C THR A 211 18.52 1.10 -1.02
N MET A 212 17.53 1.88 -1.44
CA MET A 212 17.66 2.81 -2.58
C MET A 212 18.39 4.12 -2.21
N SER A 213 18.71 4.34 -0.93
CA SER A 213 19.36 5.56 -0.45
C SER A 213 20.90 5.39 -0.42
N PRO A 214 21.66 6.16 -1.22
CA PRO A 214 23.13 6.09 -1.18
C PRO A 214 23.71 6.36 0.22
N GLY A 215 23.07 7.26 0.97
CA GLY A 215 23.48 7.57 2.33
C GLY A 215 23.27 6.40 3.31
N PHE A 216 22.20 5.62 3.13
CA PHE A 216 21.95 4.46 3.98
C PHE A 216 22.82 3.28 3.58
N ASN A 217 23.11 3.10 2.29
CA ASN A 217 24.01 2.06 1.80
C ASN A 217 25.44 2.22 2.35
N ALA A 218 25.87 3.45 2.66
CA ALA A 218 27.14 3.69 3.35
C ALA A 218 27.14 3.25 4.82
N VAL A 219 25.97 3.24 5.48
CA VAL A 219 25.82 2.90 6.91
C VAL A 219 25.49 1.42 7.11
N ALA A 220 24.70 0.83 6.21
CA ALA A 220 24.20 -0.53 6.29
C ALA A 220 24.29 -1.24 4.93
N PRO A 221 25.51 -1.50 4.42
CA PRO A 221 25.70 -2.12 3.10
C PRO A 221 25.11 -3.54 3.01
N TRP A 222 25.04 -4.26 4.13
CA TRP A 222 24.43 -5.60 4.23
C TRP A 222 22.95 -5.63 3.79
N LEU A 223 22.27 -4.49 3.78
CA LEU A 223 20.90 -4.41 3.32
C LEU A 223 20.79 -4.67 1.81
N LEU A 224 21.84 -4.33 1.04
CA LEU A 224 21.95 -4.67 -0.38
C LEU A 224 22.04 -6.19 -0.56
N ASP A 225 22.88 -6.87 0.22
CA ASP A 225 23.04 -8.34 0.14
C ASP A 225 21.73 -9.10 0.40
N VAL A 226 20.83 -8.54 1.22
CA VAL A 226 19.51 -9.12 1.52
C VAL A 226 18.54 -8.96 0.35
N PHE A 227 18.58 -7.83 -0.35
CA PHE A 227 17.61 -7.48 -1.40
C PHE A 227 18.10 -7.69 -2.83
N GLY A 228 19.40 -7.89 -3.01
CA GLY A 228 20.06 -7.96 -4.31
C GLY A 228 20.66 -6.63 -4.70
#